data_AF-A0A2H5VW61-F1
#
_entry.id   AF-A0A2H5VW61-F1
#
_cell.length_a   1.000
_cell.length_b   1.000
_cell.length_c   1.000
_cell.angle_alpha   90.00
_cell.angle_beta   90.00
_cell.angle_gamma   90.00
#
_symmetry.space_group_name_H-M   'P 1'
#
loop_
_entity.id
_entity.type
_entity.pdbx_description
1 polymer ?
#
loop_
_entity_poly.entity_id
_entity_poly.type
_entity_poly.pdbx_seq_one_letter_code
_entity_poly.pdbx_strand_id
1 'polypeptide(L)'
;MNMARIVLGGVIAGVIIDVIETIVHRFLFRSYQELGREPIAMSGALLIWIIGVVFGIAVAWLYAAIRPRYGAGPKTAVVAGVYLWIVAGLLVWLGFAPLLQWGTRLMVIGIVTNLVAYVVAGLVAGYLYKEEAAAA
;
A
#
# COMPACT_ATOMS: atom_id res chain seq x y z
N MET A 1 -1.11 5.33 22.22
CA MET A 1 -1.30 4.70 20.91
C MET A 1 -1.70 3.26 21.13
N ASN A 2 -2.90 2.86 20.67
CA ASN A 2 -3.36 1.48 20.82
C ASN A 2 -2.67 0.54 19.81
N MET A 3 -1.70 -0.26 20.27
CA MET A 3 -0.93 -1.16 19.40
C MET A 3 -1.78 -2.29 18.81
N ALA A 4 -2.73 -2.83 19.58
CA ALA A 4 -3.62 -3.89 19.09
C ALA A 4 -4.47 -3.41 17.90
N ARG A 5 -4.95 -2.16 17.95
CA ARG A 5 -5.71 -1.54 16.84
C ARG A 5 -4.82 -1.23 15.63
N ILE A 6 -3.56 -0.86 15.86
CA ILE A 6 -2.58 -0.65 14.77
C ILE A 6 -2.34 -1.95 14.02
N VAL A 7 -2.07 -3.04 14.75
CA VAL A 7 -1.81 -4.34 14.14
C VAL A 7 -3.06 -4.85 13.40
N LEU A 8 -4.22 -4.82 14.05
CA LEU A 8 -5.48 -5.30 13.44
C LEU A 8 -5.86 -4.49 12.19
N GLY A 9 -5.91 -3.16 12.32
CA GLY A 9 -6.24 -2.27 11.19
C GLY A 9 -5.19 -2.32 10.08
N GLY A 10 -3.92 -2.47 10.47
CA GLY A 10 -2.79 -2.57 9.58
C GLY A 10 -2.76 -3.84 8.74
N VAL A 11 -3.04 -5.00 9.35
CA VAL A 11 -3.14 -6.26 8.60
C VAL A 11 -4.24 -6.19 7.55
N ILE A 12 -5.42 -5.68 7.93
CA ILE A 12 -6.54 -5.51 6.99
C ILE A 12 -6.16 -4.52 5.87
N ALA A 13 -5.53 -3.41 6.22
CA ALA A 13 -5.04 -2.42 5.25
C ALA A 13 -4.00 -3.03 4.28
N GLY A 14 -3.11 -3.88 4.76
CA GLY A 14 -2.11 -4.54 3.95
C GLY A 14 -2.68 -5.58 3.00
N VAL A 15 -3.66 -6.38 3.47
CA VAL A 15 -4.40 -7.29 2.60
C VAL A 15 -5.12 -6.54 1.48
N ILE A 16 -5.64 -5.35 1.74
CA ILE A 16 -6.25 -4.50 0.71
C ILE A 16 -5.20 -4.07 -0.33
N ILE A 17 -4.00 -3.67 0.11
CA ILE A 17 -2.89 -3.35 -0.79
C ILE A 17 -2.58 -4.55 -1.68
N ASP A 18 -2.37 -5.73 -1.08
CA ASP A 18 -2.02 -6.96 -1.80
C ASP A 18 -3.08 -7.37 -2.82
N VAL A 19 -4.36 -7.28 -2.46
CA VAL A 19 -5.47 -7.63 -3.36
C VAL A 19 -5.50 -6.68 -4.55
N ILE A 20 -5.41 -5.36 -4.31
CA ILE A 20 -5.41 -4.37 -5.40
C ILE A 20 -4.19 -4.56 -6.29
N GLU A 21 -2.99 -4.69 -5.72
CA GLU A 21 -1.77 -4.91 -6.49
C GLU A 21 -1.82 -6.21 -7.29
N THR A 22 -2.33 -7.31 -6.72
CA THR A 22 -2.48 -8.58 -7.43
C THR A 22 -3.37 -8.43 -8.67
N ILE A 23 -4.49 -7.71 -8.56
CA ILE A 23 -5.40 -7.44 -9.68
C ILE A 23 -4.69 -6.61 -10.75
N VAL A 24 -4.01 -5.53 -10.35
CA VAL A 24 -3.29 -4.64 -11.26
C VAL A 24 -2.16 -5.36 -11.97
N HIS A 25 -1.33 -6.10 -11.24
CA HIS A 25 -0.23 -6.88 -11.81
C HIS A 25 -0.74 -7.89 -12.83
N ARG A 26 -1.84 -8.61 -12.54
CA ARG A 26 -2.45 -9.54 -13.53
C ARG A 26 -2.85 -8.83 -14.82
N PHE A 27 -3.44 -7.64 -14.73
CA PHE A 27 -3.83 -6.86 -15.90
C PHE A 27 -2.62 -6.33 -16.68
N LEU A 28 -1.61 -5.82 -15.98
CA LEU A 28 -0.38 -5.30 -16.59
C LEU A 28 0.43 -6.41 -17.26
N PHE A 29 0.56 -7.58 -16.63
CA PHE A 29 1.27 -8.72 -17.21
C PHE A 29 0.59 -9.27 -18.46
N ARG A 30 -0.74 -9.34 -18.50
CA ARG A 30 -1.48 -9.70 -19.73
C ARG A 30 -1.19 -8.71 -20.86
N SER A 31 -1.29 -7.42 -20.56
CA SER A 31 -0.98 -6.35 -21.52
C SER A 31 0.46 -6.41 -22.03
N TYR A 32 1.40 -6.88 -21.19
CA TYR A 32 2.81 -7.04 -21.54
C TYR A 32 3.06 -8.29 -22.40
N GLN A 33 2.38 -9.40 -22.13
CA GLN A 33 2.44 -10.62 -22.93
C GLN A 33 1.88 -10.42 -24.34
N GLU A 34 0.78 -9.66 -24.48
CA GLU A 34 0.20 -9.29 -25.78
C GLU A 34 1.19 -8.52 -26.69
N LEU A 35 2.21 -7.89 -26.11
CA LEU A 35 3.28 -7.20 -26.83
C LEU A 35 4.46 -8.12 -27.23
N GLY A 36 4.30 -9.44 -27.06
CA GLY A 36 5.33 -10.44 -27.40
C GLY A 36 6.53 -10.45 -26.45
N ARG A 37 6.37 -9.94 -25.22
CA ARG A 37 7.41 -9.92 -24.20
C ARG A 37 7.14 -10.90 -23.08
N GLU A 38 8.17 -11.66 -22.72
CA GLU A 38 8.14 -12.58 -21.58
C GLU A 38 8.07 -11.77 -20.27
N PRO A 39 7.04 -11.96 -19.42
CA PRO A 39 7.02 -11.35 -18.10
C PRO A 39 8.12 -11.95 -17.24
N ILE A 40 8.72 -11.12 -16.38
CA ILE A 40 9.67 -11.62 -15.38
C ILE A 40 8.92 -12.55 -14.43
N ALA A 41 9.37 -13.80 -14.35
CA ALA A 41 8.88 -14.77 -13.38
C ALA A 41 9.34 -14.34 -11.98
N MET A 42 8.47 -13.64 -11.26
CA MET A 42 8.70 -13.34 -9.85
C MET A 42 8.30 -14.55 -8.99
N SER A 43 9.26 -15.43 -8.71
CA SER A 43 9.09 -16.48 -7.71
C SER A 43 9.15 -15.87 -6.31
N GLY A 44 8.04 -15.88 -5.57
CA GLY A 44 8.00 -15.32 -4.21
C GLY A 44 6.68 -14.71 -3.78
N ALA A 45 5.54 -15.19 -4.29
CA ALA A 45 4.22 -14.61 -4.00
C ALA A 45 3.97 -14.40 -2.50
N LEU A 46 4.39 -15.35 -1.65
CA LEU A 46 4.26 -15.22 -0.20
C LEU A 46 5.04 -14.02 0.37
N LEU A 47 6.26 -13.75 -0.14
CA LEU A 47 7.07 -12.63 0.32
C LEU A 47 6.45 -11.28 -0.07
N ILE A 48 5.84 -11.20 -1.26
CA ILE A 48 5.13 -10.00 -1.72
C ILE A 48 3.96 -9.68 -0.79
N TRP A 49 3.17 -10.70 -0.41
CA TRP A 49 2.07 -10.52 0.54
C TRP A 49 2.55 -10.11 1.94
N ILE A 50 3.69 -10.63 2.40
CA ILE A 50 4.28 -10.18 3.66
C ILE A 50 4.65 -8.68 3.57
N ILE A 51 5.19 -8.24 2.44
CA ILE A 51 5.54 -6.82 2.22
C ILE A 51 4.29 -5.93 2.27
N GLY A 52 3.20 -6.32 1.60
CA GLY A 52 1.94 -5.57 1.63
C GLY A 52 1.36 -5.46 3.04
N VAL A 53 1.37 -6.55 3.82
CA VAL A 53 0.99 -6.54 5.25
C VAL A 53 1.88 -5.60 6.07
N VAL A 54 3.20 -5.64 5.89
CA VAL A 54 4.14 -4.73 6.57
C VAL A 54 3.82 -3.28 6.24
N PHE A 55 3.56 -2.96 4.97
CA PHE A 55 3.16 -1.61 4.58
C PHE A 55 1.81 -1.21 5.14
N GLY A 56 0.82 -2.10 5.16
CA GLY A 56 -0.47 -1.85 5.81
C GLY A 56 -0.33 -1.49 7.30
N ILE A 57 0.49 -2.23 8.03
CA ILE A 57 0.81 -1.94 9.44
C ILE A 57 1.54 -0.60 9.56
N ALA A 58 2.49 -0.30 8.68
CA ALA A 58 3.18 0.98 8.68
C ALA A 58 2.22 2.15 8.40
N VAL A 59 1.22 2.00 7.51
CA VAL A 59 0.18 3.01 7.27
C VAL A 59 -0.64 3.24 8.54
N ALA A 60 -1.09 2.16 9.19
CA ALA A 60 -1.87 2.24 10.42
C ALA A 60 -1.10 2.89 11.56
N TRP A 61 0.18 2.53 11.72
CA TRP A 61 1.08 3.13 12.70
C TRP A 61 1.28 4.62 12.40
N LEU A 62 1.52 4.98 11.14
CA LEU A 62 1.74 6.36 10.74
C LEU A 62 0.50 7.22 11.00
N TYR A 63 -0.69 6.72 10.65
CA TYR A 63 -1.95 7.38 10.99
C TYR A 63 -2.05 7.64 12.49
N ALA A 64 -1.83 6.62 13.32
CA ALA A 64 -1.87 6.74 14.77
C ALA A 64 -0.82 7.74 15.31
N ALA A 65 0.38 7.77 14.73
CA ALA A 65 1.46 8.66 15.14
C ALA A 65 1.20 10.13 14.79
N ILE A 66 0.59 10.42 13.64
CA ILE A 66 0.31 11.80 13.21
C ILE A 66 -1.04 12.32 13.73
N ARG A 67 -1.98 11.43 14.04
CA ARG A 67 -3.33 11.77 14.52
C ARG A 67 -3.38 12.79 15.67
N PRO A 68 -2.51 12.75 16.71
CA PRO A 68 -2.55 13.75 17.77
C PRO A 68 -2.31 15.19 17.31
N ARG A 69 -1.58 15.39 16.19
CA ARG A 69 -1.27 16.72 15.64
C ARG A 69 -2.21 17.13 14.51
N TYR A 70 -2.58 16.18 13.66
CA TYR A 70 -3.42 16.42 12.47
C TYR A 70 -4.92 16.27 12.75
N GLY A 71 -5.30 15.75 13.91
CA GLY A 71 -6.68 15.43 14.26
C GLY A 71 -7.12 14.05 13.76
N ALA A 72 -8.21 13.54 14.33
CA ALA A 72 -8.85 12.31 13.87
C ALA A 72 -9.66 12.56 12.60
N GLY A 73 -9.60 11.65 11.63
CA GLY A 73 -10.49 11.67 10.47
C GLY A 73 -9.87 11.25 9.14
N PRO A 74 -10.68 11.26 8.07
CA PRO A 74 -10.27 10.77 6.76
C PRO A 74 -9.13 11.58 6.14
N LYS A 75 -9.06 12.89 6.38
CA LYS A 75 -7.96 13.74 5.89
C LYS A 75 -6.60 13.23 6.40
N THR A 76 -6.49 12.94 7.69
CA THR A 76 -5.28 12.41 8.31
C THR A 76 -4.92 11.01 7.78
N ALA A 77 -5.93 10.17 7.54
CA ALA A 77 -5.77 8.85 6.96
C ALA A 77 -5.21 8.90 5.52
N VAL A 78 -5.72 9.83 4.70
CA VAL A 78 -5.17 10.08 3.35
C VAL A 78 -3.73 10.56 3.44
N VAL A 79 -3.41 11.49 4.35
CA VAL A 79 -2.03 11.97 4.53
C VAL A 79 -1.08 10.81 4.88
N ALA A 80 -1.49 9.91 5.77
CA ALA A 80 -0.69 8.73 6.12
C ALA A 80 -0.48 7.80 4.92
N GLY A 81 -1.55 7.50 4.16
CA GLY A 81 -1.47 6.66 2.96
C GLY A 81 -0.57 7.26 1.88
N VAL A 82 -0.75 8.54 1.56
CA VAL A 82 0.06 9.26 0.56
C VAL A 82 1.53 9.32 0.99
N TYR A 83 1.80 9.62 2.26
CA TYR A 83 3.18 9.67 2.76
C TYR A 83 3.87 8.32 2.60
N LEU A 84 3.22 7.23 3.03
CA LEU A 84 3.84 5.90 2.91
C LEU A 84 3.96 5.47 1.45
N TRP A 85 3.01 5.85 0.60
CA TRP A 85 3.15 5.67 -0.84
C TRP A 85 4.39 6.39 -1.39
N ILE A 86 4.66 7.64 -1.02
CA ILE A 86 5.85 8.36 -1.49
C ILE A 86 7.14 7.64 -1.07
N VAL A 87 7.28 7.27 0.20
CA VAL A 87 8.55 6.76 0.74
C VAL A 87 8.78 5.27 0.51
N ALA A 88 7.72 4.51 0.25
CA ALA A 88 7.81 3.07 0.01
C ALA A 88 7.28 2.71 -1.37
N GLY A 89 5.98 2.87 -1.62
CA GLY A 89 5.33 2.42 -2.86
C GLY A 89 5.98 2.99 -4.13
N LEU A 90 6.05 4.32 -4.24
CA LEU A 90 6.64 5.01 -5.38
C LEU A 90 8.11 4.66 -5.58
N LEU A 91 8.91 4.62 -4.50
CA LEU A 91 10.34 4.29 -4.61
C LEU A 91 10.57 2.85 -5.04
N VAL A 92 9.73 1.91 -4.56
CA VAL A 92 9.74 0.52 -5.01
C VAL A 92 9.45 0.46 -6.51
N TRP A 93 8.37 1.10 -6.97
CA TRP A 93 8.02 1.15 -8.40
C TRP A 93 9.13 1.75 -9.27
N LEU A 94 9.75 2.84 -8.83
CA LEU A 94 10.86 3.47 -9.56
C LEU A 94 12.14 2.63 -9.53
N GLY A 95 12.42 1.94 -8.43
CA GLY A 95 13.58 1.04 -8.30
C GLY A 95 13.46 -0.20 -9.17
N PHE A 96 12.24 -0.74 -9.33
CA PHE A 96 11.97 -1.88 -10.22
C PHE A 96 11.76 -1.48 -11.68
N ALA A 97 11.58 -0.20 -12.00
CA ALA A 97 11.36 0.28 -13.36
C ALA A 97 12.37 -0.24 -14.41
N PRO A 98 13.70 -0.24 -14.14
CA PRO A 98 14.67 -0.74 -15.12
C PRO A 98 14.60 -2.26 -15.30
N LEU A 99 14.14 -2.99 -14.28
CA LEU A 99 14.04 -4.44 -14.27
C LEU A 99 12.80 -4.89 -15.03
N LEU A 100 11.65 -4.26 -14.82
CA LEU A 100 10.37 -4.70 -15.37
C LEU A 100 10.28 -4.63 -16.90
N GLN A 101 11.13 -3.83 -17.56
CA GLN A 101 11.13 -3.59 -19.02
C GLN A 101 9.75 -3.13 -19.57
N TRP A 102 8.86 -2.69 -18.69
CA TRP A 102 7.54 -2.18 -19.05
C TRP A 102 7.64 -0.84 -19.75
N GLY A 103 6.80 -0.62 -20.76
CA GLY A 103 6.68 0.70 -21.39
C GLY A 103 6.20 1.76 -20.40
N THR A 104 6.59 3.01 -20.61
CA THR A 104 6.27 4.16 -19.72
C THR A 104 4.79 4.23 -19.35
N ARG A 105 3.89 3.93 -20.30
CA ARG A 105 2.44 3.94 -20.07
C ARG A 105 2.00 2.92 -19.01
N LEU A 106 2.48 1.68 -19.08
CA LEU A 106 2.13 0.62 -18.12
C LEU A 106 2.68 0.95 -16.73
N MET A 107 3.88 1.52 -16.68
CA MET A 107 4.50 1.97 -15.43
C MET A 107 3.70 3.09 -14.76
N VAL A 108 3.26 4.11 -15.50
CA VAL A 108 2.41 5.18 -14.96
C VAL A 108 1.09 4.64 -14.42
N ILE A 109 0.45 3.69 -15.14
CA ILE A 109 -0.78 3.05 -14.68
C ILE A 109 -0.55 2.29 -13.36
N GLY A 110 0.54 1.53 -13.25
CA GLY A 110 0.92 0.82 -12.03
C GLY A 110 1.12 1.77 -10.84
N ILE A 111 1.93 2.82 -11.04
CA ILE A 111 2.22 3.84 -10.01
C ILE A 111 0.96 4.54 -9.51
N VAL A 112 0.07 4.97 -10.42
CA VAL A 112 -1.17 5.66 -10.05
C VAL A 112 -2.13 4.72 -9.34
N THR A 113 -2.24 3.46 -9.78
CA THR A 113 -3.15 2.51 -9.11
C THR A 113 -2.61 2.10 -7.75
N ASN A 114 -1.28 2.02 -7.60
CA ASN A 114 -0.63 1.82 -6.32
C ASN A 114 -0.93 2.95 -5.32
N LEU A 115 -0.92 4.21 -5.77
CA LEU A 115 -1.33 5.34 -4.95
C LEU A 115 -2.75 5.15 -4.40
N VAL A 116 -3.69 4.74 -5.26
CA VAL A 116 -5.07 4.46 -4.84
C VAL A 116 -5.11 3.37 -3.77
N ALA A 117 -4.34 2.29 -3.94
CA ALA A 117 -4.27 1.21 -2.95
C ALA A 117 -3.83 1.71 -1.57
N TYR A 118 -2.77 2.52 -1.50
CA TYR A 118 -2.26 3.07 -0.24
C TYR A 118 -3.23 4.08 0.40
N VAL A 119 -3.92 4.89 -0.40
CA VAL A 119 -4.94 5.81 0.11
C VAL A 119 -6.12 5.05 0.71
N VAL A 120 -6.62 4.02 0.02
CA VAL A 120 -7.71 3.17 0.53
C VAL A 120 -7.26 2.43 1.81
N ALA A 121 -6.05 1.88 1.82
CA ALA A 121 -5.45 1.25 2.99
C ALA A 121 -5.36 2.22 4.18
N GLY A 122 -4.96 3.47 3.93
CA GLY A 122 -4.96 4.54 4.94
C GLY A 122 -6.33 4.81 5.51
N LEU A 123 -7.34 4.97 4.65
CA LEU A 123 -8.72 5.19 5.07
C LEU A 123 -9.25 4.04 5.93
N VAL A 124 -9.00 2.79 5.54
CA VAL A 124 -9.44 1.61 6.31
C VAL A 124 -8.69 1.50 7.64
N ALA A 125 -7.36 1.66 7.64
CA ALA A 125 -6.58 1.66 8.86
C ALA A 125 -7.05 2.75 9.83
N GLY A 126 -7.27 3.97 9.31
CA GLY A 126 -7.72 5.10 10.11
C GLY A 126 -9.14 4.97 10.66
N TYR A 127 -10.03 4.30 9.90
CA TYR A 127 -11.38 3.96 10.35
C TYR A 127 -11.39 2.90 11.46
N LEU A 128 -10.54 1.87 11.33
CA LEU A 128 -10.44 0.79 12.31
C LEU A 128 -9.67 1.19 13.58
N TYR A 129 -8.82 2.22 13.49
CA TYR A 129 -8.03 2.70 14.60
C TYR A 129 -8.88 3.45 15.64
N LYS A 130 -8.68 3.08 16.90
CA LYS A 130 -9.26 3.77 18.07
C LYS A 130 -8.14 3.98 19.09
N GLU A 131 -8.15 5.13 19.76
CA GLU A 131 -7.21 5.35 20.88
C GLU A 131 -7.47 4.31 21.97
N GLU A 132 -6.44 4.06 22.76
CA GLU A 132 -6.59 3.37 24.03
C GLU A 132 -7.37 4.28 24.97
N ALA A 133 -8.37 3.73 25.68
CA ALA A 133 -9.05 4.50 26.71
C ALA A 133 -7.98 4.90 27.73
N ALA A 134 -7.92 6.19 28.09
CA ALA A 134 -7.07 6.63 29.18
C ALA A 134 -7.46 5.79 30.40
N ALA A 135 -6.51 5.04 30.96
CA ALA A 135 -6.70 4.39 32.24
C ALA A 135 -7.02 5.51 33.25
N ALA A 136 -8.27 5.53 33.72
CA ALA A 136 -8.77 6.48 34.69
C ALA A 136 -8.19 6.18 36.08
#